data_AF-A0A847HWK7-F1
#
_entry.id   AF-A0A847HWK7-F1
#
_cell.length_a   1.000
_cell.length_b   1.000
_cell.length_c   1.000
_cell.angle_alpha   90.00
_cell.angle_beta   90.00
_cell.angle_gamma   90.00
#
_symmetry.space_group_name_H-M   'P 1'
#
loop_
_entity.id
_entity.type
_entity.pdbx_description
1 polymer ?
#
loop_
_entity_poly.entity_id
_entity_poly.type
_entity_poly.pdbx_seq_one_letter_code
_entity_poly.pdbx_strand_id
1 'polypeptide(L)'
;MVGVDFGLSVTDAVLVEGGAVVAHAALSRPGAASRAVLERALDALGAAAGAAPHALGVTGGRSATLEAAHGAASLVHVPEPEAIGRGGLELAGATRALVVSCGTGTAMVAADAAADRFAHYSGTAVGGGTLEGLAAHLLGVRDAEAVMGLAARGDAAGVDTTLGEVLGGGVGALPAHATAVNLGRLADLAAPAAEDLAAGLVTMVAQTVALVAVNAARAAGLERTVVVGRLAGFAAVRRVIESVFALYGAPAPRFPPGGEHATALGAALAAGRLARDAVAGGR
;
A
#
# COMPACT_ATOMS: atom_id res chain seq x y z
N MET A 1 7.18 -20.81 4.89
CA MET A 1 5.82 -20.27 5.12
C MET A 1 5.38 -19.59 3.83
N VAL A 2 4.10 -19.61 3.51
CA VAL A 2 3.58 -18.90 2.34
C VAL A 2 2.53 -17.91 2.80
N GLY A 3 2.52 -16.73 2.19
CA GLY A 3 1.50 -15.71 2.42
C GLY A 3 0.90 -15.27 1.09
N VAL A 4 -0.42 -15.10 1.06
CA VAL A 4 -1.15 -14.62 -0.11
C VAL A 4 -2.09 -13.48 0.30
N ASP A 5 -1.95 -12.34 -0.35
CA ASP A 5 -2.84 -11.19 -0.24
C ASP A 5 -3.70 -11.10 -1.49
N PHE A 6 -5.00 -11.36 -1.36
CA PHE A 6 -5.99 -11.23 -2.43
C PHE A 6 -6.41 -9.77 -2.60
N GLY A 7 -5.51 -8.90 -3.07
CA GLY A 7 -5.85 -7.51 -3.36
C GLY A 7 -6.88 -7.36 -4.49
N LEU A 8 -7.56 -6.22 -4.53
CA LEU A 8 -8.60 -5.91 -5.54
C LEU A 8 -8.04 -5.86 -6.97
N SER A 9 -6.87 -5.24 -7.12
CA SER A 9 -6.21 -5.09 -8.43
C SER A 9 -5.13 -6.14 -8.66
N VAL A 10 -4.45 -6.60 -7.62
CA VAL A 10 -3.32 -7.54 -7.70
C VAL A 10 -3.41 -8.53 -6.55
N THR A 11 -3.20 -9.81 -6.84
CA THR A 11 -2.93 -10.81 -5.79
C THR A 11 -1.43 -10.99 -5.67
N ASP A 12 -0.89 -10.69 -4.49
CA ASP A 12 0.52 -10.85 -4.16
C ASP A 12 0.71 -12.13 -3.33
N ALA A 13 1.71 -12.92 -3.68
CA ALA A 13 2.07 -14.13 -2.97
C ALA A 13 3.57 -14.15 -2.68
N VAL A 14 3.94 -14.62 -1.50
CA VAL A 14 5.35 -14.70 -1.06
C VAL A 14 5.68 -16.05 -0.46
N LEU A 15 6.87 -16.56 -0.77
CA LEU A 15 7.50 -17.65 -0.05
C LEU A 15 8.51 -17.08 0.94
N VAL A 16 8.38 -17.49 2.21
CA VAL A 16 9.20 -17.01 3.32
C VAL A 16 9.97 -18.17 3.95
N GLU A 17 11.29 -18.05 3.98
CA GLU A 17 12.23 -19.00 4.60
C GLU A 17 13.15 -18.26 5.57
N GLY A 18 13.32 -18.79 6.78
CA GLY A 18 14.17 -18.14 7.79
C GLY A 18 13.76 -16.72 8.18
N GLY A 19 12.50 -16.32 7.92
CA GLY A 19 12.00 -14.96 8.14
C GLY A 19 12.18 -14.01 6.95
N ALA A 20 12.89 -14.43 5.90
CA ALA A 20 13.12 -13.63 4.69
C ALA A 20 12.22 -14.08 3.53
N VAL A 21 11.81 -13.13 2.70
CA VAL A 21 11.12 -13.41 1.43
C VAL A 21 12.15 -13.95 0.44
N VAL A 22 11.96 -15.19 -0.02
CA VAL A 22 12.86 -15.86 -1.00
C VAL A 22 12.24 -15.93 -2.39
N ALA A 23 10.92 -15.80 -2.50
CA ALA A 23 10.23 -15.67 -3.77
C ALA A 23 8.98 -14.78 -3.61
N HIS A 24 8.64 -14.04 -4.67
CA HIS A 24 7.47 -13.19 -4.77
C HIS A 24 6.82 -13.39 -6.14
N ALA A 25 5.50 -13.51 -6.15
CA ALA A 25 4.69 -13.55 -7.35
C ALA A 25 3.55 -12.54 -7.24
N ALA A 26 3.21 -11.90 -8.36
CA ALA A 26 2.11 -10.94 -8.45
C ALA A 26 1.20 -11.30 -9.64
N LEU A 27 -0.07 -11.55 -9.36
CA LEU A 27 -1.09 -11.81 -10.39
C LEU A 27 -1.92 -10.55 -10.59
N SER A 28 -1.85 -9.94 -11.77
CA SER A 28 -2.64 -8.75 -12.10
C SER A 28 -4.09 -9.12 -12.43
N ARG A 29 -5.03 -8.43 -11.79
CA ARG A 29 -6.49 -8.54 -11.92
C ARG A 29 -6.99 -10.00 -12.01
N PRO A 30 -6.64 -10.87 -11.04
CA PRO A 30 -6.93 -12.30 -11.14
C PRO A 30 -8.39 -12.66 -10.85
N GLY A 31 -9.18 -11.69 -10.36
CA GLY A 31 -10.54 -11.89 -9.88
C GLY A 31 -10.60 -11.94 -8.36
N ALA A 32 -11.75 -12.36 -7.82
CA ALA A 32 -11.93 -12.50 -6.38
C ALA A 32 -11.13 -13.70 -5.81
N ALA A 33 -10.89 -13.69 -4.49
CA ALA A 33 -10.31 -14.82 -3.80
C ALA A 33 -11.09 -16.10 -4.12
N SER A 34 -10.37 -17.08 -4.66
CA SER A 34 -10.89 -18.40 -5.00
C SER A 34 -9.76 -19.41 -5.00
N ARG A 35 -10.10 -20.69 -4.88
CA ARG A 35 -9.12 -21.77 -4.92
C ARG A 35 -8.26 -21.73 -6.18
N ALA A 36 -8.88 -21.46 -7.34
CA ALA A 36 -8.16 -21.35 -8.60
C ALA A 36 -7.15 -20.18 -8.61
N VAL A 37 -7.48 -19.04 -7.99
CA VAL A 37 -6.53 -17.91 -7.87
C VAL A 37 -5.41 -18.25 -6.90
N LEU A 38 -5.71 -18.94 -5.80
CA LEU A 38 -4.71 -19.42 -4.84
C LEU A 38 -3.72 -20.39 -5.51
N GLU A 39 -4.22 -21.42 -6.19
CA GLU A 39 -3.39 -22.40 -6.90
C GLU A 39 -2.49 -21.72 -7.93
N ARG A 40 -3.03 -20.81 -8.75
CA ARG A 40 -2.23 -20.01 -9.68
C ARG A 40 -1.14 -19.18 -8.99
N ALA A 41 -1.42 -18.63 -7.81
CA ALA A 41 -0.46 -17.83 -7.06
C ALA A 41 0.66 -18.72 -6.48
N LEU A 42 0.32 -19.91 -6.00
CA LEU A 42 1.28 -20.92 -5.52
C LEU A 42 2.15 -21.48 -6.66
N ASP A 43 1.54 -21.73 -7.82
CA ASP A 43 2.24 -22.15 -9.03
C ASP A 43 3.23 -21.07 -9.48
N ALA A 44 2.80 -19.81 -9.51
CA ALA A 44 3.66 -18.68 -9.86
C ALA A 44 4.82 -18.45 -8.90
N LEU A 45 4.69 -18.87 -7.64
CA LEU A 45 5.78 -18.88 -6.66
C LEU A 45 6.78 -20.04 -6.86
N GLY A 46 6.48 -21.01 -7.73
CA GLY A 46 7.24 -22.26 -7.84
C GLY A 46 7.03 -23.20 -6.64
N ALA A 47 6.06 -22.91 -5.76
CA ALA A 47 5.77 -23.71 -4.57
C ALA A 47 5.02 -25.02 -4.90
N ALA A 48 4.54 -25.17 -6.13
CA ALA A 48 3.80 -26.34 -6.59
C ALA A 48 4.63 -27.64 -6.71
N ALA A 49 5.97 -27.54 -6.71
CA ALA A 49 6.84 -28.69 -6.95
C ALA A 49 7.57 -29.16 -5.68
N GLY A 50 6.85 -29.86 -4.77
CA GLY A 50 7.46 -30.93 -3.97
C GLY A 50 7.37 -30.88 -2.44
N ALA A 51 6.96 -29.77 -1.82
CA ALA A 51 6.73 -29.73 -0.36
C ALA A 51 5.56 -28.81 -0.01
N ALA A 52 4.53 -29.35 0.65
CA ALA A 52 3.43 -28.54 1.16
C ALA A 52 3.97 -27.50 2.16
N PRO A 53 3.57 -26.22 2.07
CA PRO A 53 4.08 -25.21 2.96
C PRO A 53 3.69 -25.53 4.41
N HIS A 54 4.65 -25.43 5.34
CA HIS A 54 4.39 -25.67 6.75
C HIS A 54 3.27 -24.76 7.33
N ALA A 55 3.10 -23.56 6.77
CA ALA A 55 2.01 -22.65 7.09
C ALA A 55 1.64 -21.82 5.85
N LEU A 56 0.34 -21.66 5.60
CA LEU A 56 -0.22 -20.86 4.50
C LEU A 56 -1.15 -19.79 5.08
N GLY A 57 -0.70 -18.53 5.10
CA GLY A 57 -1.51 -17.39 5.51
C GLY A 57 -2.20 -16.75 4.32
N VAL A 58 -3.48 -16.44 4.46
CA VAL A 58 -4.26 -15.73 3.43
C VAL A 58 -4.94 -14.50 4.03
N THR A 59 -5.02 -13.42 3.24
CA THR A 59 -5.69 -12.17 3.62
C THR A 59 -6.24 -11.45 2.39
N GLY A 60 -6.94 -10.33 2.57
CA GLY A 60 -7.50 -9.52 1.47
C GLY A 60 -8.73 -10.13 0.77
N GLY A 61 -9.44 -9.31 -0.01
CA GLY A 61 -10.35 -9.71 -1.10
C GLY A 61 -11.35 -10.85 -0.85
N ARG A 62 -12.12 -10.81 0.24
CA ARG A 62 -13.06 -11.88 0.62
C ARG A 62 -12.37 -13.24 0.82
N SER A 63 -11.08 -13.27 1.18
CA SER A 63 -10.36 -14.50 1.49
C SER A 63 -11.11 -15.36 2.51
N ALA A 64 -11.85 -14.75 3.45
CA ALA A 64 -12.70 -15.45 4.42
C ALA A 64 -13.71 -16.46 3.82
N THR A 65 -14.05 -16.35 2.52
CA THR A 65 -14.91 -17.33 1.84
C THR A 65 -14.14 -18.51 1.23
N LEU A 66 -12.81 -18.49 1.26
CA LEU A 66 -12.00 -19.67 0.91
C LEU A 66 -12.19 -20.73 1.98
N GLU A 67 -12.77 -21.86 1.58
CA GLU A 67 -12.87 -23.04 2.43
C GLU A 67 -11.49 -23.48 2.91
N ALA A 68 -11.41 -24.03 4.13
CA ALA A 68 -10.17 -24.51 4.75
C ALA A 68 -9.54 -25.74 4.04
N ALA A 69 -9.97 -26.05 2.81
CA ALA A 69 -9.65 -27.27 2.09
C ALA A 69 -8.42 -27.12 1.19
N HIS A 70 -7.24 -26.97 1.80
CA HIS A 70 -5.97 -27.36 1.17
C HIS A 70 -5.27 -28.36 2.09
N GLY A 71 -4.95 -29.55 1.56
CA GLY A 71 -4.39 -30.65 2.35
C GLY A 71 -3.08 -30.30 3.05
N ALA A 72 -2.83 -31.00 4.18
CA ALA A 72 -1.64 -30.99 5.06
C ALA A 72 -1.12 -29.63 5.61
N ALA A 73 -1.27 -28.52 4.89
CA ALA A 73 -0.97 -27.18 5.35
C ALA A 73 -2.22 -26.56 5.97
N SER A 74 -2.16 -26.11 7.23
CA SER A 74 -3.25 -25.34 7.82
C SER A 74 -3.35 -23.99 7.10
N LEU A 75 -4.37 -23.82 6.26
CA LEU A 75 -4.73 -22.52 5.71
C LEU A 75 -5.23 -21.63 6.86
N VAL A 76 -4.60 -20.47 7.04
CA VAL A 76 -4.90 -19.52 8.11
C VAL A 76 -5.41 -18.23 7.52
N HIS A 77 -6.63 -17.84 7.90
CA HIS A 77 -7.18 -16.53 7.60
C HIS A 77 -6.60 -15.49 8.54
N VAL A 78 -5.83 -14.55 7.99
CA VAL A 78 -5.19 -13.47 8.75
C VAL A 78 -5.99 -12.19 8.53
N PRO A 79 -6.46 -11.52 9.60
CA PRO A 79 -7.10 -10.22 9.48
C PRO A 79 -6.21 -9.23 8.72
N GLU A 80 -6.78 -8.50 7.77
CA GLU A 80 -6.02 -7.60 6.91
C GLU A 80 -5.23 -6.52 7.67
N PRO A 81 -5.76 -5.90 8.75
CA PRO A 81 -4.95 -4.99 9.56
C PRO A 81 -3.72 -5.66 10.19
N GLU A 82 -3.84 -6.91 10.62
CA GLU A 82 -2.71 -7.69 11.16
C GLU A 82 -1.67 -7.97 10.07
N ALA A 83 -2.11 -8.39 8.89
CA ALA A 83 -1.21 -8.64 7.76
C ALA A 83 -0.47 -7.37 7.32
N ILE A 84 -1.17 -6.25 7.14
CA ILE A 84 -0.56 -4.96 6.80
C ILE A 84 0.46 -4.55 7.87
N GLY A 85 0.03 -4.54 9.14
CA GLY A 85 0.84 -4.06 10.24
C GLY A 85 2.09 -4.91 10.47
N ARG A 86 1.96 -6.24 10.51
CA ARG A 86 3.11 -7.14 10.69
C ARG A 86 4.10 -7.04 9.53
N GLY A 87 3.60 -7.07 8.29
CA GLY A 87 4.43 -6.99 7.11
C GLY A 87 5.21 -5.68 7.02
N GLY A 88 4.53 -4.56 7.27
CA GLY A 88 5.17 -3.24 7.27
C GLY A 88 6.20 -3.09 8.38
N LEU A 89 5.90 -3.56 9.59
CA LEU A 89 6.85 -3.54 10.71
C LEU A 89 8.09 -4.40 10.44
N GLU A 90 7.91 -5.61 9.90
CA GLU A 90 9.01 -6.53 9.57
C GLU A 90 9.97 -5.90 8.54
N LEU A 91 9.45 -5.45 7.40
CA LEU A 91 10.27 -4.84 6.35
C LEU A 91 10.96 -3.55 6.81
N ALA A 92 10.34 -2.84 7.75
CA ALA A 92 10.91 -1.66 8.36
C ALA A 92 11.84 -1.97 9.55
N GLY A 93 11.99 -3.22 9.99
CA GLY A 93 12.71 -3.53 11.24
C GLY A 93 12.24 -2.65 12.41
N ALA A 94 10.93 -2.40 12.48
CA ALA A 94 10.30 -1.54 13.48
C ALA A 94 9.38 -2.38 14.36
N THR A 95 9.24 -2.00 15.63
CA THR A 95 8.35 -2.70 16.58
C THR A 95 7.02 -1.99 16.78
N ARG A 96 6.96 -0.69 16.46
CA ARG A 96 5.76 0.15 16.60
C ARG A 96 5.78 1.29 15.59
N ALA A 97 4.71 1.42 14.80
CA ALA A 97 4.56 2.46 13.79
C ALA A 97 3.11 2.57 13.32
N LEU A 98 2.79 3.69 12.66
CA LEU A 98 1.66 3.73 11.74
C LEU A 98 2.11 3.09 10.42
N VAL A 99 1.50 1.97 10.04
CA VAL A 99 1.74 1.34 8.75
C VAL A 99 0.67 1.79 7.77
N VAL A 100 1.06 2.50 6.72
CA VAL A 100 0.21 3.01 5.64
C VAL A 100 0.36 2.08 4.44
N SER A 101 -0.69 1.36 4.10
CA SER A 101 -0.73 0.49 2.92
C SER A 101 -1.38 1.22 1.75
N CYS A 102 -0.55 1.69 0.81
CA CYS A 102 -0.95 2.39 -0.41
C CYS A 102 -1.18 1.40 -1.56
N GLY A 103 -2.35 0.77 -1.58
CA GLY A 103 -2.78 -0.18 -2.60
C GLY A 103 -3.82 0.42 -3.56
N THR A 104 -4.88 -0.33 -3.87
CA THR A 104 -6.03 0.14 -4.66
C THR A 104 -6.71 1.33 -3.97
N GLY A 105 -7.02 1.20 -2.68
CA GLY A 105 -7.24 2.31 -1.74
C GLY A 105 -6.08 2.41 -0.76
N THR A 106 -6.23 3.22 0.29
CA THR A 106 -5.18 3.39 1.30
C THR A 106 -5.70 3.09 2.71
N ALA A 107 -5.11 2.09 3.36
CA ALA A 107 -5.41 1.73 4.75
C ALA A 107 -4.27 2.14 5.68
N MET A 108 -4.59 2.52 6.92
CA MET A 108 -3.62 2.91 7.93
C MET A 108 -3.83 2.09 9.19
N VAL A 109 -2.80 1.37 9.60
CA VAL A 109 -2.83 0.46 10.74
C VAL A 109 -1.91 1.00 11.83
N ALA A 110 -2.47 1.20 13.03
CA ALA A 110 -1.66 1.38 14.23
C ALA A 110 -1.12 -0.01 14.63
N ALA A 111 0.17 -0.23 14.41
CA ALA A 111 0.84 -1.50 14.62
C ALA A 111 1.80 -1.43 15.82
N ASP A 112 1.68 -2.41 16.71
CA ASP A 112 2.51 -2.58 17.91
C ASP A 112 2.80 -4.07 18.08
N ALA A 113 3.96 -4.50 17.59
CA ALA A 113 4.38 -5.90 17.60
C ALA A 113 4.65 -6.42 19.01
N ALA A 114 5.11 -5.57 19.94
CA ALA A 114 5.40 -5.98 21.31
C ALA A 114 4.12 -6.29 22.09
N ALA A 115 3.04 -5.55 21.83
CA ALA A 115 1.73 -5.80 22.41
C ALA A 115 0.86 -6.77 21.59
N ASP A 116 1.36 -7.27 20.46
CA ASP A 116 0.61 -8.04 19.48
C ASP A 116 -0.70 -7.36 19.01
N ARG A 117 -0.67 -6.04 18.81
CA ARG A 117 -1.84 -5.24 18.42
C ARG A 117 -1.69 -4.64 17.04
N PHE A 118 -2.67 -4.91 16.19
CA PHE A 118 -2.74 -4.42 14.82
C PHE A 118 -4.15 -3.95 14.53
N ALA A 119 -4.40 -2.66 14.71
CA ALA A 119 -5.73 -2.08 14.58
C ALA A 119 -5.81 -1.17 13.35
N HIS A 120 -6.84 -1.36 12.53
CA HIS A 120 -7.20 -0.35 11.53
C HIS A 120 -7.50 0.96 12.25
N TYR A 121 -6.74 2.00 11.93
CA TYR A 121 -6.82 3.28 12.60
C TYR A 121 -7.53 4.33 11.75
N SER A 122 -7.16 4.42 10.47
CA SER A 122 -7.73 5.35 9.50
C SER A 122 -7.47 4.86 8.07
N GLY A 123 -7.90 5.63 7.09
CA GLY A 123 -7.68 5.33 5.68
C GLY A 123 -8.37 6.33 4.77
N THR A 124 -8.17 6.15 3.47
CA THR A 124 -8.88 6.89 2.43
C THR A 124 -9.15 5.97 1.25
N ALA A 125 -10.28 6.17 0.58
CA ALA A 125 -10.57 5.49 -0.69
C ALA A 125 -9.65 5.94 -1.83
N VAL A 126 -8.84 6.99 -1.61
CA VAL A 126 -7.86 7.49 -2.57
C VAL A 126 -6.59 6.64 -2.54
N GLY A 127 -6.26 6.03 -3.67
CA GLY A 127 -5.08 5.20 -3.84
C GLY A 127 -4.78 4.93 -5.32
N GLY A 128 -4.10 3.81 -5.61
CA GLY A 128 -3.71 3.43 -6.96
C GLY A 128 -4.91 3.17 -7.87
N GLY A 129 -6.01 2.65 -7.33
CA GLY A 129 -7.25 2.45 -8.07
C GLY A 129 -7.91 3.77 -8.49
N THR A 130 -7.85 4.78 -7.63
CA THR A 130 -8.30 6.14 -7.97
C THR A 130 -7.43 6.74 -9.07
N LEU A 131 -6.11 6.61 -8.95
CA LEU A 131 -5.16 7.09 -9.96
C LEU A 131 -5.44 6.44 -11.32
N GLU A 132 -5.51 5.12 -11.38
CA GLU A 132 -5.79 4.37 -12.61
C GLU A 132 -7.16 4.73 -13.20
N GLY A 133 -8.20 4.81 -12.36
CA GLY A 133 -9.55 5.13 -12.81
C GLY A 133 -9.67 6.52 -13.41
N LEU A 134 -9.08 7.52 -12.76
CA LEU A 134 -9.07 8.90 -13.28
C LEU A 134 -8.20 9.01 -14.54
N ALA A 135 -7.02 8.40 -14.54
CA ALA A 135 -6.15 8.42 -15.71
C ALA A 135 -6.77 7.70 -16.92
N ALA A 136 -7.51 6.62 -16.71
CA ALA A 136 -8.21 5.93 -17.80
C ALA A 136 -9.24 6.84 -18.46
N HIS A 137 -9.94 7.65 -17.67
CA HIS A 137 -10.98 8.54 -18.17
C HIS A 137 -10.42 9.83 -18.79
N LEU A 138 -9.39 10.41 -18.16
CA LEU A 138 -8.88 11.74 -18.53
C LEU A 138 -7.70 11.69 -19.50
N LEU A 139 -6.91 10.62 -19.50
CA LEU A 139 -5.68 10.47 -20.28
C LEU A 139 -5.71 9.27 -21.24
N GLY A 140 -6.71 8.39 -21.12
CA GLY A 140 -6.82 7.17 -21.92
C GLY A 140 -5.80 6.08 -21.56
N VAL A 141 -5.08 6.20 -20.44
CA VAL A 141 -4.09 5.22 -19.96
C VAL A 141 -4.61 4.48 -18.73
N ARG A 142 -4.39 3.16 -18.63
CA ARG A 142 -5.13 2.28 -17.69
C ARG A 142 -4.29 1.63 -16.59
N ASP A 143 -2.98 1.88 -16.56
CA ASP A 143 -2.08 1.35 -15.55
C ASP A 143 -1.22 2.46 -14.94
N ALA A 144 -0.83 2.26 -13.69
CA ALA A 144 -0.06 3.25 -12.95
C ALA A 144 1.32 3.52 -13.57
N GLU A 145 1.94 2.54 -14.23
CA GLU A 145 3.27 2.71 -14.85
C GLU A 145 3.22 3.72 -16.02
N ALA A 146 2.22 3.60 -16.90
CA ALA A 146 1.98 4.54 -17.98
C ALA A 146 1.71 5.96 -17.45
N VAL A 147 0.92 6.08 -16.38
CA VAL A 147 0.67 7.36 -15.71
C VAL A 147 1.97 7.96 -15.17
N MET A 148 2.81 7.16 -14.50
CA MET A 148 4.11 7.62 -14.00
C MET A 148 5.04 8.05 -15.12
N GLY A 149 5.00 7.36 -16.27
CA GLY A 149 5.76 7.74 -17.46
C GLY A 149 5.37 9.12 -18.01
N LEU A 150 4.07 9.43 -18.04
CA LEU A 150 3.56 10.77 -18.39
C LEU A 150 3.94 11.81 -17.33
N ALA A 151 3.64 11.52 -16.06
CA ALA A 151 3.87 12.43 -14.94
C ALA A 151 5.35 12.82 -14.77
N ALA A 152 6.28 11.92 -15.12
CA ALA A 152 7.72 12.20 -15.07
C ALA A 152 8.17 13.30 -16.06
N ARG A 153 7.35 13.63 -17.06
CA ARG A 153 7.62 14.67 -18.06
C ARG A 153 6.73 15.91 -17.87
N GLY A 154 5.86 15.90 -16.87
CA GLY A 154 4.91 16.98 -16.62
C GLY A 154 5.24 17.77 -15.37
N ASP A 155 4.54 18.89 -15.22
CA ASP A 155 4.55 19.72 -14.03
C ASP A 155 3.13 19.87 -13.48
N ALA A 156 2.93 19.46 -12.22
CA ALA A 156 1.64 19.60 -11.56
C ALA A 156 1.21 21.08 -11.47
N ALA A 157 2.15 22.04 -11.44
CA ALA A 157 1.82 23.46 -11.47
C ALA A 157 1.07 23.92 -12.73
N GLY A 158 1.13 23.14 -13.82
CA GLY A 158 0.35 23.37 -15.04
C GLY A 158 -1.15 23.16 -14.85
N VAL A 159 -1.57 22.40 -13.82
CA VAL A 159 -2.99 22.07 -13.56
C VAL A 159 -3.44 22.39 -12.13
N ASP A 160 -2.53 22.45 -11.17
CA ASP A 160 -2.80 22.81 -9.77
C ASP A 160 -2.76 24.32 -9.55
N THR A 161 -3.56 24.80 -8.59
CA THR A 161 -3.53 26.20 -8.12
C THR A 161 -2.78 26.27 -6.79
N THR A 162 -1.85 27.22 -6.66
CA THR A 162 -1.00 27.39 -5.46
C THR A 162 -1.56 28.42 -4.45
N LEU A 163 -1.10 28.37 -3.20
CA LEU A 163 -1.47 29.35 -2.18
C LEU A 163 -1.05 30.79 -2.57
N GLY A 164 0.11 30.93 -3.21
CA GLY A 164 0.62 32.21 -3.67
C GLY A 164 -0.33 32.90 -4.67
N GLU A 165 -0.99 32.11 -5.53
CA GLU A 165 -1.96 32.64 -6.50
C GLU A 165 -3.29 33.01 -5.85
N VAL A 166 -3.76 32.22 -4.89
CA VAL A 166 -5.06 32.45 -4.23
C VAL A 166 -4.97 33.56 -3.18
N LEU A 167 -3.86 33.65 -2.46
CA LEU A 167 -3.72 34.46 -1.24
C LEU A 167 -2.58 35.49 -1.31
N GLY A 168 -1.79 35.49 -2.38
CA GLY A 168 -0.61 36.37 -2.52
C GLY A 168 0.60 35.94 -1.69
N GLY A 169 0.56 34.77 -1.03
CA GLY A 169 1.61 34.28 -0.15
C GLY A 169 1.35 32.89 0.42
N GLY A 170 2.09 32.50 1.46
CA GLY A 170 1.86 31.27 2.22
C GLY A 170 0.79 31.43 3.31
N VAL A 171 0.43 30.32 3.97
CA VAL A 171 -0.54 30.29 5.09
C VAL A 171 -0.01 29.46 6.24
N GLY A 172 0.12 30.06 7.41
CA GLY A 172 0.67 29.37 8.59
C GLY A 172 2.08 28.85 8.30
N ALA A 173 2.26 27.53 8.40
CA ALA A 173 3.52 26.86 8.07
C ALA A 173 3.66 26.50 6.58
N LEU A 174 2.61 26.67 5.77
CA LEU A 174 2.61 26.31 4.35
C LEU A 174 3.19 27.44 3.50
N PRO A 175 4.17 27.16 2.61
CA PRO A 175 4.77 28.15 1.74
C PRO A 175 3.86 28.53 0.57
N ALA A 176 4.16 29.65 -0.10
CA ALA A 176 3.37 30.15 -1.24
C ALA A 176 3.27 29.16 -2.41
N HIS A 177 4.28 28.29 -2.61
CA HIS A 177 4.27 27.27 -3.66
C HIS A 177 3.48 26.01 -3.30
N ALA A 178 2.95 25.90 -2.07
CA ALA A 178 2.13 24.76 -1.70
C ALA A 178 0.81 24.78 -2.49
N THR A 179 0.31 23.60 -2.83
CA THR A 179 -0.98 23.43 -3.49
C THR A 179 -2.10 23.99 -2.61
N ALA A 180 -2.90 24.90 -3.15
CA ALA A 180 -4.16 25.34 -2.57
C ALA A 180 -5.31 24.44 -3.03
N VAL A 181 -5.35 24.16 -4.34
CA VAL A 181 -6.38 23.34 -4.99
C VAL A 181 -5.72 22.43 -6.02
N ASN A 182 -5.73 21.12 -5.78
CA ASN A 182 -5.32 20.15 -6.80
C ASN A 182 -6.24 20.25 -8.01
N LEU A 183 -5.67 20.24 -9.21
CA LEU A 183 -6.37 20.33 -10.49
C LEU A 183 -7.25 21.59 -10.63
N GLY A 184 -7.01 22.63 -9.82
CA GLY A 184 -7.85 23.82 -9.76
C GLY A 184 -7.91 24.61 -11.08
N ARG A 185 -6.88 24.53 -11.92
CA ARG A 185 -6.85 25.19 -13.23
C ARG A 185 -7.66 24.45 -14.30
N LEU A 186 -8.01 23.18 -14.08
CA LEU A 186 -8.70 22.39 -15.11
C LEU A 186 -10.03 22.98 -15.55
N ALA A 187 -10.70 23.72 -14.66
CA ALA A 187 -11.97 24.38 -14.99
C ALA A 187 -11.82 25.45 -16.09
N ASP A 188 -10.65 26.08 -16.17
CA ASP A 188 -10.36 27.19 -17.09
C ASP A 188 -9.51 26.75 -18.29
N LEU A 189 -8.91 25.57 -18.24
CA LEU A 189 -8.07 25.02 -19.30
C LEU A 189 -8.91 24.31 -20.36
N ALA A 190 -8.89 24.82 -21.59
CA ALA A 190 -9.56 24.17 -22.73
C ALA A 190 -8.96 22.81 -23.08
N ALA A 191 -7.63 22.67 -22.97
CA ALA A 191 -6.90 21.43 -23.21
C ALA A 191 -5.60 21.41 -22.38
N PRO A 192 -5.58 20.79 -21.19
CA PRO A 192 -4.35 20.64 -20.41
C PRO A 192 -3.36 19.70 -21.11
N ALA A 193 -2.06 19.92 -20.93
CA ALA A 193 -1.05 18.95 -21.37
C ALA A 193 -1.26 17.62 -20.63
N ALA A 194 -1.17 16.50 -21.36
CA ALA A 194 -1.40 15.17 -20.81
C ALA A 194 -0.38 14.84 -19.70
N GLU A 195 0.87 15.26 -19.89
CA GLU A 195 1.95 15.14 -18.92
C GLU A 195 1.65 15.91 -17.62
N ASP A 196 1.22 17.17 -17.71
CA ASP A 196 0.89 18.00 -16.54
C ASP A 196 -0.33 17.46 -15.80
N LEU A 197 -1.34 17.01 -16.53
CA LEU A 197 -2.51 16.36 -15.95
C LEU A 197 -2.13 15.06 -15.23
N ALA A 198 -1.23 14.24 -15.80
CA ALA A 198 -0.71 13.07 -15.11
C ALA A 198 0.05 13.44 -13.83
N ALA A 199 0.90 14.47 -13.88
CA ALA A 199 1.63 14.98 -12.71
C ALA A 199 0.68 15.50 -11.62
N GLY A 200 -0.37 16.22 -12.00
CA GLY A 200 -1.43 16.69 -11.09
C GLY A 200 -2.20 15.54 -10.45
N LEU A 201 -2.58 14.51 -11.20
CA LEU A 201 -3.26 13.33 -10.66
C LEU A 201 -2.40 12.58 -9.64
N VAL A 202 -1.11 12.36 -9.95
CA VAL A 202 -0.15 11.75 -9.02
C VAL A 202 0.00 12.60 -7.76
N THR A 203 0.13 13.91 -7.92
CA THR A 203 0.28 14.87 -6.81
C THR A 203 -0.94 14.85 -5.90
N MET A 204 -2.15 14.94 -6.46
CA MET A 204 -3.40 14.91 -5.71
C MET A 204 -3.56 13.62 -4.88
N VAL A 205 -3.32 12.47 -5.50
CA VAL A 205 -3.43 11.16 -4.83
C VAL A 205 -2.40 11.06 -3.70
N ALA A 206 -1.14 11.40 -3.97
CA ALA A 206 -0.06 11.29 -2.99
C ALA A 206 -0.21 12.31 -1.84
N GLN A 207 -0.62 13.55 -2.12
CA GLN A 207 -0.88 14.57 -1.11
C GLN A 207 -2.05 14.17 -0.19
N THR A 208 -3.12 13.62 -0.77
CA THR A 208 -4.27 13.12 0.01
C THR A 208 -3.84 12.02 0.96
N VAL A 209 -3.12 11.01 0.47
CA VAL A 209 -2.59 9.92 1.29
C VAL A 209 -1.69 10.44 2.41
N ALA A 210 -0.75 11.34 2.07
CA ALA A 210 0.22 11.86 3.01
C ALA A 210 -0.43 12.69 4.12
N LEU A 211 -1.38 13.56 3.78
CA LEU A 211 -2.04 14.42 4.76
C LEU A 211 -2.89 13.61 5.74
N VAL A 212 -3.61 12.59 5.25
CA VAL A 212 -4.34 11.66 6.14
C VAL A 212 -3.36 10.90 7.02
N ALA A 213 -2.21 10.46 6.49
CA ALA A 213 -1.20 9.71 7.25
C ALA A 213 -0.53 10.56 8.35
N VAL A 214 -0.19 11.81 8.06
CA VAL A 214 0.37 12.76 9.04
C VAL A 214 -0.61 12.94 10.21
N ASN A 215 -1.89 13.16 9.90
CA ASN A 215 -2.90 13.37 10.92
C ASN A 215 -3.20 12.08 11.71
N ALA A 216 -3.23 10.93 11.04
CA ALA A 216 -3.42 9.63 11.68
C ALA A 216 -2.26 9.30 12.63
N ALA A 217 -1.01 9.52 12.23
CA ALA A 217 0.17 9.25 13.07
C ALA A 217 0.16 10.13 14.32
N ARG A 218 -0.16 11.42 14.17
CA ARG A 218 -0.29 12.36 15.29
C ARG A 218 -1.39 11.97 16.25
N ALA A 219 -2.59 11.70 15.73
CA ALA A 219 -3.73 11.33 16.56
C ALA A 219 -3.51 9.98 17.29
N ALA A 220 -2.75 9.06 16.68
CA ALA A 220 -2.38 7.79 17.29
C ALA A 220 -1.22 7.89 18.29
N GLY A 221 -0.53 9.04 18.39
CA GLY A 221 0.68 9.19 19.18
C GLY A 221 1.82 8.28 18.70
N LEU A 222 1.94 8.10 17.37
CA LEU A 222 2.95 7.26 16.74
C LEU A 222 4.00 8.14 16.06
N GLU A 223 5.25 8.02 16.51
CA GLU A 223 6.37 8.82 16.00
C GLU A 223 6.92 8.32 14.66
N ARG A 224 6.66 7.04 14.34
CA ARG A 224 7.16 6.39 13.13
C ARG A 224 6.00 6.09 12.19
N THR A 225 6.20 6.44 10.92
CA THR A 225 5.30 6.05 9.83
C THR A 225 6.06 5.19 8.83
N VAL A 226 5.49 4.05 8.47
CA VAL A 226 6.01 3.15 7.45
C VAL A 226 4.99 3.12 6.32
N VAL A 227 5.43 3.35 5.09
CA VAL A 227 4.56 3.38 3.92
C VAL A 227 4.93 2.22 3.01
N VAL A 228 3.96 1.35 2.76
CA VAL A 228 4.05 0.13 1.94
C VAL A 228 2.97 0.14 0.86
N GLY A 229 2.87 -0.93 0.09
CA GLY A 229 1.94 -1.06 -1.03
C GLY A 229 2.53 -0.60 -2.37
N ARG A 230 1.96 -1.11 -3.45
CA ARG A 230 2.48 -0.95 -4.81
C ARG A 230 2.57 0.51 -5.27
N LEU A 231 1.60 1.35 -4.90
CA LEU A 231 1.60 2.77 -5.26
C LEU A 231 2.79 3.50 -4.61
N ALA A 232 3.15 3.10 -3.38
CA ALA A 232 4.32 3.62 -2.69
C ALA A 232 5.64 3.15 -3.31
N GLY A 233 5.63 2.25 -4.29
CA GLY A 233 6.79 1.85 -5.08
C GLY A 233 7.31 2.95 -6.03
N PHE A 234 6.44 3.85 -6.46
CA PHE A 234 6.80 4.87 -7.45
C PHE A 234 7.52 6.06 -6.82
N ALA A 235 8.68 6.42 -7.36
CA ALA A 235 9.51 7.51 -6.84
C ALA A 235 8.77 8.87 -6.84
N ALA A 236 7.94 9.15 -7.84
CA ALA A 236 7.14 10.37 -7.89
C ALA A 236 6.14 10.46 -6.72
N VAL A 237 5.47 9.35 -6.39
CA VAL A 237 4.56 9.27 -5.24
C VAL A 237 5.33 9.46 -3.93
N ARG A 238 6.48 8.77 -3.75
CA ARG A 238 7.31 8.91 -2.55
C ARG A 238 7.71 10.35 -2.29
N ARG A 239 8.23 11.04 -3.32
CA ARG A 239 8.66 12.45 -3.20
C ARG A 239 7.54 13.37 -2.75
N VAL A 240 6.33 13.19 -3.27
CA VAL A 240 5.18 14.00 -2.87
C VAL A 240 4.77 13.71 -1.43
N ILE A 241 4.74 12.42 -1.03
CA ILE A 241 4.44 12.04 0.35
C ILE A 241 5.47 12.64 1.32
N GLU A 242 6.76 12.49 1.04
CA GLU A 242 7.85 13.05 1.85
C GLU A 242 7.76 14.57 1.95
N SER A 243 7.45 15.26 0.85
CA SER A 243 7.24 16.70 0.80
C SER A 243 6.11 17.14 1.75
N VAL A 244 4.96 16.45 1.73
CA VAL A 244 3.86 16.77 2.65
C VAL A 244 4.26 16.52 4.10
N PHE A 245 4.94 15.42 4.41
CA PHE A 245 5.45 15.19 5.77
C PHE A 245 6.36 16.33 6.24
N ALA A 246 7.27 16.80 5.38
CA ALA A 246 8.16 17.92 5.67
C ALA A 246 7.38 19.24 5.85
N LEU A 247 6.42 19.55 4.98
CA LEU A 247 5.57 20.75 5.06
C LEU A 247 4.81 20.85 6.39
N TYR A 248 4.39 19.71 6.92
CA TYR A 248 3.69 19.66 8.20
C TYR A 248 4.63 19.47 9.40
N GLY A 249 5.96 19.36 9.21
CA GLY A 249 6.91 19.11 10.30
C GLY A 249 6.75 17.75 10.97
N ALA A 250 6.31 16.74 10.21
CA ALA A 250 6.24 15.36 10.67
C ALA A 250 7.57 14.61 10.38
N PRO A 251 7.97 13.63 11.21
CA PRO A 251 9.13 12.79 10.93
C PRO A 251 9.01 12.10 9.56
N ALA A 252 10.10 12.08 8.79
CA ALA A 252 10.09 11.50 7.45
C ALA A 252 9.58 10.03 7.48
N PRO A 253 8.62 9.67 6.61
CA PRO A 253 8.11 8.31 6.55
C PRO A 253 9.16 7.37 5.96
N ARG A 254 9.11 6.09 6.35
CA ARG A 254 10.00 5.06 5.82
C ARG A 254 9.32 4.26 4.71
N PHE A 255 10.00 4.08 3.59
CA PHE A 255 9.59 3.22 2.47
C PHE A 255 10.53 2.02 2.37
N PRO A 256 10.23 0.88 3.02
CA PRO A 256 11.13 -0.26 2.99
C PRO A 256 11.13 -0.95 1.60
N PRO A 257 12.25 -1.59 1.20
CA PRO A 257 12.26 -2.48 0.03
C PRO A 257 11.24 -3.61 0.17
N GLY A 258 10.63 -4.04 -0.94
CA GLY A 258 9.60 -5.08 -0.93
C GLY A 258 8.25 -4.63 -0.38
N GLY A 259 8.01 -3.32 -0.25
CA GLY A 259 6.76 -2.76 0.27
C GLY A 259 5.52 -3.21 -0.51
N GLU A 260 5.64 -3.54 -1.79
CA GLU A 260 4.56 -4.06 -2.64
C GLU A 260 4.00 -5.40 -2.16
N HIS A 261 4.78 -6.21 -1.47
CA HIS A 261 4.38 -7.53 -0.98
C HIS A 261 4.35 -7.60 0.57
N ALA A 262 4.33 -6.43 1.23
CA ALA A 262 4.33 -6.33 2.69
C ALA A 262 3.14 -7.08 3.31
N THR A 263 1.93 -6.87 2.81
CA THR A 263 0.72 -7.50 3.33
C THR A 263 0.78 -9.04 3.24
N ALA A 264 1.23 -9.57 2.09
CA ALA A 264 1.41 -11.01 1.92
C ALA A 264 2.47 -11.57 2.89
N LEU A 265 3.58 -10.86 3.10
CA LEU A 265 4.58 -11.21 4.12
C LEU A 265 3.97 -11.25 5.52
N GLY A 266 3.21 -10.24 5.91
CA GLY A 266 2.55 -10.22 7.22
C GLY A 266 1.58 -11.38 7.43
N ALA A 267 0.86 -11.78 6.38
CA ALA A 267 0.02 -12.99 6.41
C ALA A 267 0.85 -14.27 6.62
N ALA A 268 1.98 -14.42 5.91
CA ALA A 268 2.88 -15.56 6.08
C ALA A 268 3.44 -15.65 7.52
N LEU A 269 3.88 -14.52 8.08
CA LEU A 269 4.44 -14.44 9.43
C LEU A 269 3.40 -14.75 10.50
N ALA A 270 2.17 -14.26 10.32
CA ALA A 270 1.07 -14.55 11.23
C ALA A 270 0.69 -16.03 11.25
N ALA A 271 0.54 -16.64 10.07
CA ALA A 271 0.26 -18.07 9.95
C ALA A 271 1.38 -18.92 10.55
N GLY A 272 2.65 -18.55 10.29
CA GLY A 272 3.80 -19.26 10.84
C GLY A 272 3.89 -19.19 12.36
N ARG A 273 3.50 -18.09 12.99
CA ARG A 273 3.43 -17.98 14.45
C ARG A 273 2.39 -18.94 15.02
N LEU A 274 1.16 -18.92 14.49
CA LEU A 274 0.07 -19.78 14.94
C LEU A 274 0.41 -21.27 14.78
N ALA A 275 1.08 -21.65 13.68
CA ALA A 275 1.55 -23.01 13.48
C ALA A 275 2.57 -23.45 14.56
N ARG A 276 3.49 -22.56 14.97
CA ARG A 276 4.44 -22.84 16.07
C ARG A 276 3.75 -22.96 17.43
N ASP A 277 2.80 -22.07 17.72
CA ASP A 277 2.09 -22.06 18.99
C ASP A 277 1.23 -23.33 19.17
N ALA A 278 0.61 -23.81 18.08
CA ALA A 278 -0.14 -25.07 18.08
C ALA A 278 0.74 -26.29 18.38
N VAL A 279 1.98 -26.31 17.89
CA VAL A 279 2.95 -27.38 18.18
C VAL A 279 3.48 -27.31 19.62
N ALA A 280 3.65 -26.09 20.16
CA ALA A 280 4.14 -25.88 21.52
C ALA A 280 3.08 -26.18 22.59
N GLY A 281 1.80 -25.88 22.33
CA GLY A 281 0.68 -26.10 23.26
C GLY A 281 0.11 -27.52 23.25
N GLY A 282 0.57 -28.40 22.34
CA GLY A 282 0.18 -29.82 22.28
C GLY A 282 1.05 -30.76 23.13
N ARG A 283 1.77 -30.25 24.13
CA ARG A 283 2.57 -31.03 25.09
C ARG A 283 1.95 -31.00 26.48
#